data_AF-A0AB33UFE9-F1
#
_entry.id   AF-A0AB33UFE9-F1
#
_cell.length_a   1.000
_cell.length_b   1.000
_cell.length_c   1.000
_cell.angle_alpha   90.00
_cell.angle_beta   90.00
_cell.angle_gamma   90.00
#
_symmetry.space_group_name_H-M   'P 1'
#
loop_
_entity.id
_entity.type
_entity.pdbx_description
1 polymer ?
#
loop_
_entity_poly.entity_id
_entity_poly.type
_entity_poly.pdbx_seq_one_letter_code
_entity_poly.pdbx_strand_id
1 'polypeptide(L)'
;MWQTLKQEEKTQAELLAGLLAEADAVVVGIGAGMSAADGFTYIGPRFEVAFPDFIAKYGFLDMLQASLFDFESTEEYWAFQSRFVALNYLDQPGGASYIHLREILETKPYHIITTNADNAFWVANYDKDKVFHIQGEYGLWQCSRHCHDQTYRDDVLIRRMIAEQKDMKIPYDLIPRCPVCDAPFEINKRNAEKGMVESPDFFAQKARYDAFLESYQTGKVLYLEIGIGFTTPQFIKTPFQTRVQQNPQALYVCLNQKHYRLPLPIRERSLTLAEDSAQLLKETHRIYFKGDTSCT
;
A
#
# COMPACT_ATOMS: atom_id res chain seq x y z
N MET A 1 -9.72 26.32 -12.63
CA MET A 1 -8.30 26.65 -12.37
C MET A 1 -8.06 26.52 -10.88
N TRP A 2 -6.96 25.88 -10.46
CA TRP A 2 -6.60 25.70 -9.05
C TRP A 2 -6.01 26.99 -8.50
N GLN A 3 -6.64 27.60 -7.50
CA GLN A 3 -6.20 28.84 -6.89
C GLN A 3 -4.97 28.63 -6.00
N THR A 4 -4.85 27.46 -5.37
CA THR A 4 -3.69 27.13 -4.53
C THR A 4 -2.37 27.29 -5.29
N LEU A 5 -2.35 27.00 -6.59
CA LEU A 5 -1.16 27.07 -7.46
C LEU A 5 -0.75 28.50 -7.86
N LYS A 6 -1.60 29.51 -7.62
CA LYS A 6 -1.32 30.91 -7.99
C LYS A 6 -0.65 31.72 -6.90
N GLN A 7 -0.59 31.19 -5.68
CA GLN A 7 -0.03 31.90 -4.54
C GLN A 7 1.48 31.68 -4.53
N GLU A 8 2.24 32.78 -4.46
CA GLU A 8 3.69 32.75 -4.34
C GLU A 8 4.12 32.35 -2.92
N GLU A 9 5.30 31.74 -2.80
CA GLU A 9 5.96 31.36 -1.53
C GLU A 9 5.14 30.47 -0.58
N LYS A 10 5.06 29.16 -0.88
CA LYS A 10 4.49 28.14 0.02
C LYS A 10 5.51 27.05 0.35
N THR A 11 5.48 26.59 1.59
CA THR A 11 6.05 25.30 1.97
C THR A 11 5.32 24.16 1.25
N GLN A 12 5.93 22.98 1.15
CA GLN A 12 5.28 21.81 0.54
C GLN A 12 4.00 21.41 1.29
N ALA A 13 3.99 21.58 2.61
CA ALA A 13 2.83 21.29 3.45
C ALA A 13 1.67 22.27 3.23
N GLU A 14 1.93 23.58 3.11
CA GLU A 14 0.91 24.58 2.76
C GLU A 14 0.34 24.35 1.36
N LEU A 15 1.19 23.97 0.42
CA LEU A 15 0.78 23.62 -0.93
C LEU A 15 -0.12 22.38 -0.92
N LEU A 16 0.29 21.30 -0.25
CA LEU A 16 -0.48 20.07 -0.16
C LEU A 16 -1.82 20.30 0.57
N ALA A 17 -1.81 21.00 1.70
CA ALA A 17 -3.02 21.30 2.46
C ALA A 17 -4.03 22.11 1.64
N GLY A 18 -3.56 23.13 0.92
CA GLY A 18 -4.42 23.94 0.05
C GLY A 18 -5.00 23.14 -1.12
N LEU A 19 -4.20 22.27 -1.76
CA LEU A 19 -4.67 21.41 -2.85
C LEU A 19 -5.68 20.39 -2.36
N LEU A 20 -5.46 19.79 -1.19
CA LEU A 20 -6.43 18.91 -0.57
C LEU A 20 -7.73 19.67 -0.30
N ALA A 21 -7.66 20.88 0.25
CA ALA A 21 -8.84 21.69 0.59
C ALA A 21 -9.65 22.09 -0.65
N GLU A 22 -8.97 22.46 -1.74
CA GLU A 22 -9.60 22.92 -2.99
C GLU A 22 -10.14 21.77 -3.87
N ALA A 23 -9.72 20.52 -3.63
CA ALA A 23 -10.13 19.36 -4.42
C ALA A 23 -11.62 19.02 -4.25
N ASP A 24 -12.30 18.75 -5.37
CA ASP A 24 -13.68 18.24 -5.38
C ASP A 24 -13.72 16.78 -4.89
N ALA A 25 -12.66 16.02 -5.21
CA ALA A 25 -12.43 14.65 -4.77
C ALA A 25 -10.94 14.27 -4.83
N VAL A 26 -10.54 13.24 -4.08
CA VAL A 26 -9.16 12.75 -4.04
C VAL A 26 -9.10 11.26 -4.39
N VAL A 27 -8.29 10.93 -5.39
CA VAL A 27 -7.91 9.53 -5.70
C VAL A 27 -6.51 9.33 -5.15
N VAL A 28 -6.37 8.45 -4.16
CA VAL A 28 -5.13 8.28 -3.41
C VAL A 28 -4.48 6.95 -3.81
N GLY A 29 -3.19 7.02 -4.14
CA GLY A 29 -2.37 5.88 -4.51
C GLY A 29 -1.24 5.71 -3.49
N ILE A 30 -1.23 4.62 -2.73
CA ILE A 30 -0.25 4.39 -1.66
C ILE A 30 0.63 3.18 -1.97
N GLY A 31 1.95 3.39 -1.89
CA GLY A 31 2.95 2.34 -2.01
C GLY A 31 3.86 2.22 -0.80
N ALA A 32 4.89 1.37 -0.93
CA ALA A 32 5.72 0.94 0.20
C ALA A 32 6.49 2.09 0.87
N GLY A 33 6.74 3.19 0.15
CA GLY A 33 7.42 4.36 0.71
C GLY A 33 6.66 5.02 1.86
N MET A 34 5.32 4.96 1.88
CA MET A 34 4.53 5.50 2.98
C MET A 34 4.71 4.67 4.26
N SER A 35 4.63 3.34 4.16
CA SER A 35 4.91 2.44 5.29
C SER A 35 6.36 2.58 5.77
N ALA A 36 7.32 2.71 4.84
CA ALA A 36 8.72 2.93 5.19
C ALA A 36 8.96 4.24 5.96
N ALA A 37 8.24 5.31 5.63
CA ALA A 37 8.33 6.59 6.35
C ALA A 37 7.82 6.52 7.80
N ASP A 38 6.88 5.61 8.10
CA ASP A 38 6.44 5.29 9.47
C ASP A 38 7.36 4.24 10.16
N GLY A 39 8.47 3.86 9.54
CA GLY A 39 9.46 2.93 10.11
C GLY A 39 9.22 1.46 9.79
N PHE A 40 8.22 1.13 8.96
CA PHE A 40 7.97 -0.24 8.49
C PHE A 40 8.87 -0.58 7.30
N THR A 41 10.18 -0.49 7.52
CA THR A 41 11.19 -0.67 6.48
C THR A 41 11.38 -2.13 6.09
N TYR A 42 11.76 -2.34 4.83
CA TYR A 42 12.02 -3.67 4.24
C TYR A 42 13.51 -3.95 4.04
N ILE A 43 14.38 -3.02 4.41
CA ILE A 43 15.85 -3.17 4.35
C ILE A 43 16.46 -2.61 5.64
N GLY A 44 17.64 -3.10 6.01
CA GLY A 44 18.39 -2.66 7.18
C GLY A 44 17.95 -3.36 8.47
N PRO A 45 18.14 -2.72 9.65
CA PRO A 45 18.06 -3.39 10.95
C PRO A 45 16.75 -4.13 11.22
N ARG A 46 15.60 -3.63 10.75
CA ARG A 46 14.30 -4.30 10.92
C ARG A 46 14.28 -5.68 10.25
N PHE A 47 14.89 -5.81 9.07
CA PHE A 47 15.01 -7.08 8.36
C PHE A 47 16.12 -7.94 8.96
N GLU A 48 17.29 -7.36 9.23
CA GLU A 48 18.46 -8.04 9.78
C GLU A 48 18.19 -8.71 11.13
N VAL A 49 17.45 -8.03 12.02
CA VAL A 49 17.06 -8.56 13.32
C VAL A 49 15.98 -9.62 13.20
N ALA A 50 15.04 -9.45 12.26
CA ALA A 50 13.90 -10.35 12.13
C ALA A 50 14.23 -11.65 11.40
N PHE A 51 15.21 -11.66 10.49
CA PHE A 51 15.54 -12.80 9.61
C PHE A 51 17.05 -13.11 9.50
N PRO A 52 17.83 -13.11 10.59
CA PRO A 52 19.28 -13.29 10.51
C PRO A 52 19.69 -14.66 9.95
N ASP A 53 18.90 -15.69 10.22
CA ASP A 53 19.05 -17.06 9.73
C ASP A 53 18.89 -17.15 8.21
N PHE A 54 17.78 -16.60 7.68
CA PHE A 54 17.54 -16.57 6.23
C PHE A 54 18.54 -15.69 5.49
N ILE A 55 18.96 -14.57 6.09
CA ILE A 55 20.02 -13.72 5.53
C ILE A 55 21.35 -14.48 5.48
N ALA A 56 21.72 -15.20 6.55
CA ALA A 56 22.95 -15.97 6.58
C ALA A 56 22.95 -17.11 5.55
N LYS A 57 21.81 -17.79 5.33
CA LYS A 57 21.69 -18.88 4.35
C LYS A 57 21.69 -18.39 2.91
N TYR A 58 20.92 -17.35 2.60
CA TYR A 58 20.64 -16.94 1.21
C TYR A 58 21.33 -15.66 0.76
N GLY A 59 21.94 -14.89 1.67
CA GLY A 59 22.52 -13.59 1.35
C GLY A 59 21.49 -12.57 0.89
N PHE A 60 20.24 -12.65 1.38
CA PHE A 60 19.18 -11.72 1.02
C PHE A 60 19.56 -10.28 1.38
N LEU A 61 19.34 -9.36 0.44
CA LEU A 61 19.62 -7.94 0.63
C LEU A 61 18.48 -7.23 1.36
N ASP A 62 17.24 -7.59 1.01
CA ASP A 62 16.04 -6.97 1.56
C ASP A 62 14.90 -7.98 1.72
N MET A 63 13.94 -7.59 2.56
CA MET A 63 12.81 -8.42 2.94
C MET A 63 11.81 -8.62 1.80
N LEU A 64 11.73 -7.70 0.83
CA LEU A 64 10.85 -7.85 -0.33
C LEU A 64 11.38 -8.98 -1.20
N GLN A 65 12.68 -8.99 -1.51
CA GLN A 65 13.38 -10.06 -2.21
C GLN A 65 13.14 -11.41 -1.53
N ALA A 66 13.39 -11.49 -0.22
CA ALA A 66 13.20 -12.72 0.55
C ALA A 66 11.74 -13.20 0.50
N SER A 67 10.77 -12.28 0.54
CA SER A 67 9.33 -12.62 0.51
C SER A 67 8.82 -13.14 -0.83
N LEU A 68 9.60 -12.96 -1.90
CA LEU A 68 9.33 -13.39 -3.28
C LEU A 68 10.21 -14.58 -3.70
N PHE A 69 11.09 -15.05 -2.81
CA PHE A 69 12.03 -16.12 -3.12
C PHE A 69 11.34 -17.48 -3.24
N ASP A 70 11.85 -18.32 -4.15
CA ASP A 70 11.43 -19.71 -4.31
C ASP A 70 12.27 -20.60 -3.38
N PHE A 71 11.73 -20.87 -2.19
CA PHE A 71 12.41 -21.64 -1.13
C PHE A 71 12.55 -23.11 -1.48
N GLU A 72 13.48 -23.81 -0.82
CA GLU A 72 13.82 -25.20 -1.16
C GLU A 72 12.69 -26.18 -0.85
N SER A 73 11.77 -25.79 0.03
CA SER A 73 10.64 -26.62 0.47
C SER A 73 9.47 -25.77 0.95
N THR A 74 8.27 -26.36 0.97
CA THR A 74 7.06 -25.71 1.49
C THR A 74 7.17 -25.44 3.00
N GLU A 75 7.88 -26.29 3.74
CA GLU A 75 8.20 -26.12 5.15
C GLU A 75 9.02 -24.86 5.39
N GLU A 76 10.02 -24.61 4.53
CA GLU A 76 10.88 -23.43 4.63
C GLU A 76 10.16 -22.15 4.17
N TYR A 77 9.36 -22.25 3.11
CA TYR A 77 8.46 -21.18 2.69
C TYR A 77 7.59 -20.70 3.85
N TRP A 78 6.89 -21.62 4.54
CA TRP A 78 6.01 -21.26 5.65
C TRP A 78 6.78 -20.84 6.90
N ALA A 79 8.01 -21.32 7.13
CA ALA A 79 8.86 -20.82 8.21
C ALA A 79 9.20 -19.33 8.01
N PHE A 80 9.58 -18.93 6.79
CA PHE A 80 9.81 -17.54 6.45
C PHE A 80 8.51 -16.72 6.50
N GLN A 81 7.49 -17.15 5.74
CA GLN A 81 6.28 -16.35 5.55
C GLN A 81 5.49 -16.17 6.85
N SER A 82 5.46 -17.16 7.75
CA SER A 82 4.78 -17.01 9.03
C SER A 82 5.36 -15.87 9.87
N ARG A 83 6.70 -15.79 9.99
CA ARG A 83 7.40 -14.68 10.64
C ARG A 83 7.20 -13.36 9.91
N PHE A 84 7.20 -13.39 8.57
CA PHE A 84 6.98 -12.20 7.73
C PHE A 84 5.56 -11.63 7.91
N VAL A 85 4.54 -12.50 7.97
CA VAL A 85 3.15 -12.13 8.22
C VAL A 85 2.97 -11.57 9.63
N ALA A 86 3.59 -12.19 10.64
CA ALA A 86 3.56 -11.63 11.99
C ALA A 86 4.14 -10.20 12.03
N LEU A 87 5.35 -10.02 11.48
CA LEU A 87 6.05 -8.74 11.51
C LEU A 87 5.33 -7.61 10.75
N ASN A 88 4.72 -7.92 9.59
CA ASN A 88 4.17 -6.90 8.68
C ASN A 88 2.64 -6.85 8.65
N TYR A 89 1.95 -7.71 9.41
CA TYR A 89 0.49 -7.77 9.36
C TYR A 89 -0.17 -8.04 10.71
N LEU A 90 0.30 -9.02 11.49
CA LEU A 90 -0.35 -9.32 12.78
C LEU A 90 0.07 -8.36 13.89
N ASP A 91 1.37 -8.03 13.95
CA ASP A 91 1.98 -7.28 15.06
C ASP A 91 2.47 -5.89 14.66
N GLN A 92 2.36 -5.52 13.37
CA GLN A 92 2.78 -4.21 12.92
C GLN A 92 1.89 -3.13 13.58
N PRO A 93 2.48 -2.16 14.30
CA PRO A 93 1.70 -1.12 14.98
C PRO A 93 1.13 -0.10 13.99
N GLY A 94 0.22 0.75 14.47
CA GLY A 94 -0.29 1.87 13.68
C GLY A 94 0.78 2.91 13.33
N GLY A 95 0.83 3.32 12.06
CA GLY A 95 1.68 4.39 11.57
C GLY A 95 1.02 5.76 11.70
N ALA A 96 1.75 6.76 12.22
CA ALA A 96 1.19 8.10 12.43
C ALA A 96 0.80 8.79 11.11
N SER A 97 1.55 8.54 10.03
CA SER A 97 1.26 9.11 8.71
C SER A 97 -0.07 8.61 8.15
N TYR A 98 -0.39 7.34 8.37
CA TYR A 98 -1.69 6.77 8.01
C TYR A 98 -2.84 7.44 8.77
N ILE A 99 -2.68 7.74 10.06
CA ILE A 99 -3.70 8.42 10.87
C ILE A 99 -3.91 9.86 10.38
N HIS A 100 -2.83 10.63 10.22
CA HIS A 100 -2.90 12.02 9.74
C HIS A 100 -3.57 12.11 8.36
N LEU A 101 -3.23 11.19 7.44
CA LEU A 101 -3.84 11.17 6.12
C LEU A 101 -5.33 10.81 6.19
N ARG A 102 -5.72 9.84 7.03
CA ARG A 102 -7.12 9.43 7.20
C ARG A 102 -7.98 10.62 7.61
N GLU A 103 -7.55 11.33 8.65
CA GLU A 103 -8.28 12.46 9.23
C GLU A 103 -8.50 13.57 8.20
N ILE A 104 -7.48 13.89 7.39
CA ILE A 104 -7.63 14.83 6.26
C ILE A 104 -8.67 14.33 5.25
N LEU A 105 -8.55 13.06 4.83
CA LEU A 105 -9.38 12.49 3.77
C LEU A 105 -10.85 12.36 4.16
N GLU A 106 -11.16 12.11 5.43
CA GLU A 106 -12.53 12.02 5.96
C GLU A 106 -13.35 13.32 5.76
N THR A 107 -12.71 14.45 5.48
CA THR A 107 -13.38 15.73 5.22
C THR A 107 -13.92 15.89 3.80
N LYS A 108 -13.68 14.93 2.88
CA LYS A 108 -14.07 15.04 1.47
C LYS A 108 -14.26 13.67 0.80
N PRO A 109 -14.84 13.61 -0.42
CA PRO A 109 -14.91 12.36 -1.16
C PRO A 109 -13.51 11.84 -1.53
N TYR A 110 -13.22 10.60 -1.15
CA TYR A 110 -11.97 9.94 -1.52
C TYR A 110 -12.14 8.43 -1.79
N HIS A 111 -11.15 7.87 -2.49
CA HIS A 111 -10.93 6.43 -2.58
C HIS A 111 -9.42 6.14 -2.68
N ILE A 112 -9.01 5.03 -2.08
CA ILE A 112 -7.61 4.59 -2.02
C ILE A 112 -7.43 3.34 -2.87
N ILE A 113 -6.38 3.32 -3.67
CA ILE A 113 -5.79 2.11 -4.25
C ILE A 113 -4.39 1.94 -3.68
N THR A 114 -4.03 0.72 -3.30
CA THR A 114 -2.71 0.45 -2.73
C THR A 114 -2.07 -0.80 -3.31
N THR A 115 -0.75 -0.74 -3.51
CA THR A 115 0.09 -1.91 -3.80
C THR A 115 0.71 -2.52 -2.55
N ASN A 116 0.48 -1.92 -1.36
CA ASN A 116 0.88 -2.50 -0.09
C ASN A 116 -0.07 -3.65 0.26
N ALA A 117 0.41 -4.54 1.10
CA ALA A 117 -0.32 -5.71 1.59
C ALA A 117 -0.16 -5.87 3.12
N ASP A 118 0.38 -4.85 3.79
CA ASP A 118 0.51 -4.77 5.25
C ASP A 118 -0.83 -4.42 5.91
N ASN A 119 -0.85 -4.33 7.25
CA ASN A 119 -2.07 -4.03 8.00
C ASN A 119 -2.36 -2.53 8.18
N ALA A 120 -1.58 -1.62 7.58
CA ALA A 120 -1.49 -0.23 8.02
C ALA A 120 -2.84 0.50 8.01
N PHE A 121 -3.67 0.25 7.00
CA PHE A 121 -5.02 0.82 6.91
C PHE A 121 -5.95 0.33 8.03
N TRP A 122 -5.85 -0.95 8.40
CA TRP A 122 -6.70 -1.57 9.41
C TRP A 122 -6.37 -1.09 10.81
N VAL A 123 -5.08 -1.05 11.17
CA VAL A 123 -4.65 -0.53 12.47
C VAL A 123 -4.83 0.98 12.58
N ALA A 124 -4.83 1.71 11.46
CA ALA A 124 -5.20 3.12 11.40
C ALA A 124 -6.71 3.34 11.25
N ASN A 125 -7.55 2.30 11.34
CA ASN A 125 -9.01 2.38 11.35
C ASN A 125 -9.60 3.13 10.14
N TYR A 126 -9.12 2.83 8.94
CA TYR A 126 -9.76 3.27 7.69
C TYR A 126 -11.06 2.50 7.43
N ASP A 127 -12.00 3.13 6.75
CA ASP A 127 -13.16 2.46 6.17
C ASP A 127 -12.69 1.50 5.06
N LYS A 128 -12.92 0.19 5.27
CA LYS A 128 -12.56 -0.87 4.32
C LYS A 128 -13.24 -0.74 2.95
N ASP A 129 -14.39 -0.06 2.88
CA ASP A 129 -15.08 0.12 1.62
C ASP A 129 -14.44 1.20 0.74
N LYS A 130 -13.45 1.94 1.27
CA LYS A 130 -12.68 2.99 0.60
C LYS A 130 -11.28 2.57 0.16
N VAL A 131 -10.86 1.33 0.44
CA VAL A 131 -9.50 0.85 0.14
C VAL A 131 -9.56 -0.35 -0.79
N PHE A 132 -8.83 -0.27 -1.90
CA PHE A 132 -8.64 -1.38 -2.83
C PHE A 132 -7.21 -1.92 -2.76
N HIS A 133 -7.06 -3.14 -2.22
CA HIS A 133 -5.80 -3.87 -2.13
C HIS A 133 -5.53 -4.67 -3.41
N ILE A 134 -5.05 -3.99 -4.46
CA ILE A 134 -4.88 -4.59 -5.79
C ILE A 134 -3.83 -5.72 -5.83
N GLN A 135 -2.93 -5.76 -4.84
CA GLN A 135 -1.83 -6.72 -4.70
C GLN A 135 -2.08 -7.83 -3.67
N GLY A 136 -3.30 -7.90 -3.12
CA GLY A 136 -3.65 -8.82 -2.04
C GLY A 136 -3.23 -8.31 -0.67
N GLU A 137 -3.30 -9.18 0.33
CA GLU A 137 -2.97 -8.87 1.73
C GLU A 137 -2.18 -10.02 2.35
N TYR A 138 -1.18 -9.72 3.18
CA TYR A 138 -0.32 -10.75 3.79
C TYR A 138 -1.07 -11.66 4.77
N GLY A 139 -2.16 -11.17 5.37
CA GLY A 139 -3.03 -11.97 6.23
C GLY A 139 -3.90 -12.98 5.47
N LEU A 140 -3.92 -12.94 4.13
CA LEU A 140 -4.75 -13.81 3.30
C LEU A 140 -3.90 -14.87 2.59
N TRP A 141 -4.47 -16.04 2.37
CA TRP A 141 -3.88 -17.17 1.66
C TRP A 141 -4.67 -17.50 0.40
N GLN A 142 -3.99 -18.08 -0.57
CA GLN A 142 -4.55 -18.55 -1.84
C GLN A 142 -4.01 -19.94 -2.17
N CYS A 143 -4.79 -20.74 -2.90
CA CYS A 143 -4.31 -22.03 -3.38
C CYS A 143 -3.10 -21.83 -4.29
N SER A 144 -1.96 -22.49 -4.06
CA SER A 144 -0.73 -22.34 -4.88
C SER A 144 -0.89 -22.76 -6.35
N ARG A 145 -1.96 -23.51 -6.66
CA ARG A 145 -2.38 -23.88 -8.02
C ARG A 145 -3.46 -22.98 -8.61
N HIS A 146 -3.93 -21.97 -7.87
CA HIS A 146 -5.02 -21.08 -8.28
C HIS A 146 -6.28 -21.84 -8.79
N CYS A 147 -6.66 -22.93 -8.12
CA CYS A 147 -7.71 -23.82 -8.63
C CYS A 147 -9.13 -23.24 -8.51
N HIS A 148 -9.33 -22.20 -7.70
CA HIS A 148 -10.61 -21.51 -7.52
C HIS A 148 -10.40 -20.12 -6.89
N ASP A 149 -11.41 -19.25 -7.06
CA ASP A 149 -11.34 -17.83 -6.71
C ASP A 149 -11.73 -17.56 -5.24
N GLN A 150 -10.98 -18.10 -4.28
CA GLN A 150 -11.23 -17.91 -2.85
C GLN A 150 -9.95 -17.67 -2.06
N THR A 151 -10.00 -16.74 -1.11
CA THR A 151 -8.96 -16.51 -0.12
C THR A 151 -9.32 -17.09 1.25
N TYR A 152 -8.29 -17.41 2.03
CA TYR A 152 -8.39 -18.03 3.36
C TYR A 152 -7.53 -17.28 4.37
N ARG A 153 -7.77 -17.45 5.68
CA ARG A 153 -6.97 -16.85 6.74
C ARG A 153 -7.05 -17.70 8.01
N ASP A 154 -5.92 -17.91 8.67
CA ASP A 154 -5.84 -18.51 10.00
C ASP A 154 -4.60 -17.98 10.75
N ASP A 155 -4.82 -16.94 11.56
CA ASP A 155 -3.77 -16.28 12.33
C ASP A 155 -3.23 -17.19 13.45
N VAL A 156 -4.05 -18.12 13.97
CA VAL A 156 -3.63 -19.07 15.01
C VAL A 156 -2.61 -20.03 14.44
N LEU A 157 -2.83 -20.52 13.21
CA LEU A 157 -1.84 -21.37 12.54
C LEU A 157 -0.54 -20.63 12.23
N ILE A 158 -0.59 -19.35 11.82
CA ILE A 158 0.63 -18.52 11.66
C ILE A 158 1.42 -18.47 12.98
N ARG A 159 0.76 -18.21 14.11
CA ARG A 159 1.41 -18.19 15.43
C ARG A 159 2.03 -19.52 15.79
N ARG A 160 1.35 -20.64 15.49
CA ARG A 160 1.88 -21.99 15.72
C ARG A 160 3.11 -22.28 14.86
N MET A 161 3.10 -21.92 13.58
CA MET A 161 4.26 -22.04 12.69
C MET A 161 5.48 -21.28 13.23
N ILE A 162 5.29 -20.09 13.79
CA ILE A 162 6.38 -19.31 14.42
C ILE A 162 6.92 -20.01 15.67
N ALA A 163 6.03 -20.54 16.51
CA ALA A 163 6.42 -21.18 17.77
C ALA A 163 7.08 -22.56 17.57
N GLU A 164 6.66 -23.30 16.54
CA GLU A 164 7.05 -24.69 16.33
C GLU A 164 8.18 -24.87 15.29
N GLN A 165 8.49 -23.85 14.48
CA GLN A 165 9.58 -23.95 13.50
C GLN A 165 10.96 -24.13 14.14
N LYS A 166 11.82 -24.91 13.50
CA LYS A 166 13.23 -25.11 13.85
C LYS A 166 14.06 -25.22 12.58
N ASP A 167 15.30 -24.73 12.62
CA ASP A 167 16.24 -24.80 11.49
C ASP A 167 15.63 -24.33 10.16
N MET A 168 14.91 -23.19 10.22
CA MET A 168 14.18 -22.58 9.10
C MET A 168 13.08 -23.45 8.49
N LYS A 169 12.51 -24.42 9.21
CA LYS A 169 11.42 -25.28 8.72
C LYS A 169 10.31 -25.42 9.75
N ILE A 170 9.05 -25.34 9.30
CA ILE A 170 7.89 -25.74 10.11
C ILE A 170 7.76 -27.28 10.12
N PRO A 171 7.10 -27.86 11.13
CA PRO A 171 6.62 -29.25 11.06
C PRO A 171 5.72 -29.47 9.83
N TYR A 172 5.87 -30.61 9.17
CA TYR A 172 5.19 -30.93 7.90
C TYR A 172 3.65 -30.90 8.01
N ASP A 173 3.12 -31.35 9.14
CA ASP A 173 1.69 -31.40 9.44
C ASP A 173 1.06 -30.01 9.64
N LEU A 174 1.87 -28.96 9.80
CA LEU A 174 1.39 -27.58 9.85
C LEU A 174 1.25 -26.93 8.46
N ILE A 175 1.68 -27.58 7.38
CA ILE A 175 1.51 -27.03 6.02
C ILE A 175 0.00 -26.95 5.71
N PRO A 176 -0.56 -25.75 5.52
CA PRO A 176 -1.98 -25.60 5.28
C PRO A 176 -2.30 -25.97 3.82
N ARG A 177 -3.40 -26.67 3.61
CA ARG A 177 -3.77 -27.26 2.30
C ARG A 177 -5.11 -26.77 1.81
N CYS A 178 -5.19 -26.58 0.49
CA CYS A 178 -6.39 -26.21 -0.21
C CYS A 178 -7.47 -27.30 -0.06
N PRO A 179 -8.68 -26.98 0.42
CA PRO A 179 -9.74 -27.97 0.61
C PRO A 179 -10.32 -28.53 -0.70
N VAL A 180 -9.98 -27.92 -1.85
CA VAL A 180 -10.50 -28.32 -3.17
C VAL A 180 -9.57 -29.27 -3.90
N CYS A 181 -8.26 -29.02 -3.88
CA CYS A 181 -7.28 -29.80 -4.66
C CYS A 181 -6.10 -30.35 -3.84
N ASP A 182 -6.09 -30.15 -2.53
CA ASP A 182 -5.05 -30.58 -1.59
C ASP A 182 -3.65 -29.98 -1.81
N ALA A 183 -3.49 -29.09 -2.80
CA ALA A 183 -2.24 -28.34 -2.99
C ALA A 183 -1.98 -27.45 -1.76
N PRO A 184 -0.70 -27.23 -1.38
CA PRO A 184 -0.37 -26.28 -0.32
C PRO A 184 -0.96 -24.91 -0.60
N PHE A 185 -1.38 -24.20 0.44
CA PHE A 185 -1.63 -22.78 0.35
C PHE A 185 -0.32 -22.00 0.21
N GLU A 186 -0.42 -20.79 -0.32
CA GLU A 186 0.60 -19.76 -0.32
C GLU A 186 -0.04 -18.42 0.11
N ILE A 187 0.76 -17.40 0.45
CA ILE A 187 0.23 -16.07 0.75
C ILE A 187 -0.44 -15.48 -0.50
N ASN A 188 -1.57 -14.78 -0.32
CA ASN A 188 -2.25 -14.05 -1.38
C ASN A 188 -1.40 -12.85 -1.83
N LYS A 189 -0.56 -13.08 -2.83
CA LYS A 189 0.31 -12.09 -3.48
C LYS A 189 0.22 -12.26 -4.99
N ARG A 190 0.40 -11.16 -5.72
CA ARG A 190 0.45 -11.19 -7.17
C ARG A 190 1.83 -11.58 -7.70
N ASN A 191 1.88 -12.68 -8.42
CA ASN A 191 3.02 -13.12 -9.21
C ASN A 191 2.92 -12.60 -10.65
N ALA A 192 4.05 -12.28 -11.28
CA ALA A 192 4.07 -11.72 -12.63
C ALA A 192 3.64 -12.72 -13.72
N GLU A 193 3.88 -14.01 -13.52
CA GLU A 193 3.57 -15.08 -14.49
C GLU A 193 2.20 -15.70 -14.23
N LYS A 194 1.89 -15.98 -12.96
CA LYS A 194 0.65 -16.69 -12.57
C LYS A 194 -0.50 -15.75 -12.18
N GLY A 195 -0.23 -14.46 -11.98
CA GLY A 195 -1.22 -13.53 -11.44
C GLY A 195 -1.45 -13.72 -9.94
N MET A 196 -2.70 -13.53 -9.51
CA MET A 196 -3.13 -13.62 -8.12
C MET A 196 -4.53 -14.23 -8.09
N VAL A 197 -4.89 -14.94 -7.02
CA VAL A 197 -6.29 -15.29 -6.80
C VAL A 197 -7.07 -14.03 -6.45
N GLU A 198 -8.09 -13.74 -7.26
CA GLU A 198 -8.96 -12.58 -7.13
C GLU A 198 -10.34 -13.08 -6.65
N SER A 199 -10.57 -13.01 -5.32
CA SER A 199 -11.82 -13.49 -4.71
C SER A 199 -13.02 -12.57 -5.00
N PRO A 200 -14.26 -12.96 -4.68
CA PRO A 200 -15.42 -12.08 -4.78
C PRO A 200 -15.24 -10.74 -4.05
N ASP A 201 -14.55 -10.72 -2.91
CA ASP A 201 -14.28 -9.49 -2.18
C ASP A 201 -13.27 -8.59 -2.92
N PHE A 202 -12.25 -9.16 -3.57
CA PHE A 202 -11.34 -8.40 -4.45
C PHE A 202 -12.12 -7.69 -5.56
N PHE A 203 -13.04 -8.39 -6.22
CA PHE A 203 -13.88 -7.79 -7.26
C PHE A 203 -14.85 -6.76 -6.70
N ALA A 204 -15.34 -6.93 -5.46
CA ALA A 204 -16.16 -5.93 -4.80
C ALA A 204 -15.36 -4.64 -4.47
N GLN A 205 -14.12 -4.77 -3.98
CA GLN A 205 -13.21 -3.64 -3.76
C GLN A 205 -12.93 -2.90 -5.08
N LYS A 206 -12.57 -3.66 -6.13
CA LYS A 206 -12.34 -3.12 -7.46
C LYS A 206 -13.55 -2.37 -8.00
N ALA A 207 -14.75 -2.94 -7.88
CA ALA A 207 -15.98 -2.31 -8.35
C ALA A 207 -16.26 -0.97 -7.64
N ARG A 208 -16.01 -0.89 -6.32
CA ARG A 208 -16.17 0.38 -5.57
C ARG A 208 -15.14 1.43 -6.00
N TYR A 209 -13.90 1.02 -6.24
CA TYR A 209 -12.86 1.91 -6.77
C TYR A 209 -13.21 2.41 -8.18
N ASP A 210 -13.60 1.51 -9.08
CA ASP A 210 -13.98 1.86 -10.46
C ASP A 210 -15.19 2.79 -10.48
N ALA A 211 -16.22 2.53 -9.66
CA ALA A 211 -17.39 3.40 -9.52
C ALA A 211 -17.03 4.81 -9.01
N PHE A 212 -16.07 4.92 -8.09
CA PHE A 212 -15.56 6.22 -7.63
C PHE A 212 -14.86 6.96 -8.78
N LEU A 213 -14.00 6.28 -9.54
CA LEU A 213 -13.35 6.89 -10.71
C LEU A 213 -14.36 7.34 -11.77
N GLU A 214 -15.43 6.57 -11.98
CA GLU A 214 -16.51 6.93 -12.91
C GLU A 214 -17.29 8.16 -12.46
N SER A 215 -17.51 8.32 -11.16
CA SER A 215 -18.20 9.47 -10.56
C SER A 215 -17.37 10.76 -10.64
N TYR A 216 -16.05 10.62 -10.69
CA TYR A 216 -15.09 11.75 -10.68
C TYR A 216 -14.22 11.77 -11.95
N GLN A 217 -14.85 11.65 -13.13
CA GLN A 217 -14.14 11.77 -14.42
C GLN A 217 -13.79 13.23 -14.79
N THR A 218 -14.53 14.19 -14.25
CA THR A 218 -14.39 15.63 -14.50
C THR A 218 -14.25 16.40 -13.19
N GLY A 219 -13.93 17.70 -13.26
CA GLY A 219 -13.76 18.54 -12.07
C GLY A 219 -12.35 18.48 -11.48
N LYS A 220 -12.16 19.13 -10.33
CA LYS A 220 -10.87 19.27 -9.64
C LYS A 220 -10.55 18.01 -8.84
N VAL A 221 -10.19 16.95 -9.56
CA VAL A 221 -9.78 15.68 -8.96
C VAL A 221 -8.28 15.70 -8.68
N LEU A 222 -7.90 15.45 -7.43
CA LEU A 222 -6.51 15.32 -7.02
C LEU A 222 -6.09 13.85 -7.05
N TYR A 223 -5.17 13.50 -7.94
CA TYR A 223 -4.51 12.20 -7.95
C TYR A 223 -3.25 12.27 -7.07
N LEU A 224 -3.38 11.86 -5.82
CA LEU A 224 -2.34 11.93 -4.79
C LEU A 224 -1.59 10.60 -4.73
N GLU A 225 -0.35 10.59 -5.21
CA GLU A 225 0.54 9.43 -5.17
C GLU A 225 1.54 9.55 -4.02
N ILE A 226 1.58 8.57 -3.11
CA ILE A 226 2.43 8.60 -1.91
C ILE A 226 3.35 7.38 -1.88
N GLY A 227 4.67 7.62 -1.92
CA GLY A 227 5.66 6.57 -1.70
C GLY A 227 5.68 5.46 -2.76
N ILE A 228 5.21 5.75 -3.99
CA ILE A 228 5.19 4.77 -5.09
C ILE A 228 6.46 4.86 -5.92
N GLY A 229 7.21 3.75 -5.93
CA GLY A 229 8.40 3.56 -6.77
C GLY A 229 8.08 3.10 -8.21
N PHE A 230 9.01 2.34 -8.79
CA PHE A 230 8.91 1.82 -10.18
C PHE A 230 8.88 0.29 -10.25
N THR A 231 8.64 -0.40 -9.14
CA THR A 231 8.55 -1.87 -9.11
C THR A 231 7.36 -2.38 -9.93
N THR A 232 6.19 -1.74 -9.78
CA THR A 232 4.94 -2.12 -10.46
C THR A 232 4.13 -0.89 -10.89
N PRO A 233 4.67 -0.03 -11.77
CA PRO A 233 4.06 1.24 -12.13
C PRO A 233 2.68 1.09 -12.79
N GLN A 234 2.38 -0.08 -13.37
CA GLN A 234 1.13 -0.38 -14.05
C GLN A 234 -0.11 -0.36 -13.16
N PHE A 235 0.02 -0.46 -11.83
CA PHE A 235 -1.15 -0.51 -10.94
C PHE A 235 -1.65 0.85 -10.49
N ILE A 236 -0.76 1.83 -10.31
CA ILE A 236 -1.14 3.15 -9.77
C ILE A 236 -0.51 4.28 -10.58
N LYS A 237 0.82 4.32 -10.68
CA LYS A 237 1.55 5.44 -11.30
C LYS A 237 1.09 5.71 -12.72
N THR A 238 1.12 4.70 -13.60
CA THR A 238 0.70 4.86 -14.99
C THR A 238 -0.80 5.15 -15.10
N PRO A 239 -1.72 4.41 -14.43
CA PRO A 239 -3.14 4.75 -14.44
C PRO A 239 -3.46 6.18 -13.97
N PHE A 240 -2.82 6.66 -12.90
CA PHE A 240 -3.03 8.03 -12.41
C PHE A 240 -2.62 9.07 -13.45
N GLN A 241 -1.45 8.87 -14.08
CA GLN A 241 -0.98 9.76 -15.14
C GLN A 241 -1.94 9.78 -16.35
N THR A 242 -2.47 8.61 -16.74
CA THR A 242 -3.49 8.51 -17.80
C THR A 242 -4.78 9.24 -17.42
N ARG A 243 -5.26 9.08 -16.19
CA ARG A 243 -6.47 9.78 -15.72
C ARG A 243 -6.29 11.30 -15.70
N VAL A 244 -5.14 11.79 -15.25
CA VAL A 244 -4.83 13.23 -15.28
C VAL A 244 -4.70 13.75 -16.71
N GLN A 245 -4.18 12.94 -17.65
CA GLN A 245 -4.18 13.30 -19.07
C GLN A 245 -5.61 13.44 -19.63
N GLN A 246 -6.54 12.57 -19.20
CA GLN A 246 -7.94 12.55 -19.66
C GLN A 246 -8.81 13.67 -19.06
N ASN A 247 -8.53 14.12 -17.83
CA ASN A 247 -9.26 15.20 -17.17
C ASN A 247 -8.39 16.48 -17.12
N PRO A 248 -8.64 17.51 -17.96
CA PRO A 248 -7.87 18.75 -17.98
C PRO A 248 -7.85 19.54 -16.66
N GLN A 249 -8.83 19.32 -15.79
CA GLN A 249 -8.94 19.99 -14.49
C GLN A 249 -8.28 19.21 -13.34
N ALA A 250 -7.88 17.95 -13.57
CA ALA A 250 -7.20 17.15 -12.57
C ALA A 250 -5.74 17.58 -12.36
N LEU A 251 -5.22 17.29 -11.17
CA LEU A 251 -3.80 17.42 -10.81
C LEU A 251 -3.22 16.07 -10.39
N TYR A 252 -1.95 15.89 -10.69
CA TYR A 252 -1.13 14.80 -10.18
C TYR A 252 -0.17 15.34 -9.12
N VAL A 253 -0.22 14.84 -7.90
CA VAL A 253 0.72 15.23 -6.83
C VAL A 253 1.42 13.98 -6.33
N CYS A 254 2.75 13.97 -6.40
CA CYS A 254 3.58 12.85 -6.02
C CYS A 254 4.41 13.22 -4.77
N LEU A 255 4.20 12.52 -3.67
CA LEU A 255 5.03 12.58 -2.47
C LEU A 255 6.14 11.52 -2.62
N ASN A 256 7.30 11.95 -3.08
CA ASN A 256 8.44 11.07 -3.31
C ASN A 256 9.76 11.84 -3.31
N GLN A 257 10.73 11.34 -2.53
CA GLN A 257 12.10 11.88 -2.49
C GLN A 257 12.88 11.59 -3.78
N LYS A 258 12.44 10.59 -4.58
CA LYS A 258 13.04 10.29 -5.88
C LYS A 258 12.31 11.04 -6.99
N HIS A 259 13.08 11.64 -7.89
CA HIS A 259 12.54 12.32 -9.06
C HIS A 259 12.32 11.36 -10.22
N TYR A 260 11.06 11.02 -10.46
CA TYR A 260 10.66 10.25 -11.63
C TYR A 260 10.21 11.18 -12.76
N ARG A 261 10.66 10.90 -13.99
CA ARG A 261 10.31 11.74 -15.14
C ARG A 261 8.79 11.67 -15.40
N LEU A 262 8.16 12.84 -15.38
CA LEU A 262 6.74 13.00 -15.71
C LEU A 262 6.50 13.01 -17.23
N PRO A 263 5.40 12.39 -17.72
CA PRO A 263 4.98 12.49 -19.11
C PRO A 263 4.75 13.96 -19.53
N LEU A 264 5.11 14.28 -20.77
CA LEU A 264 4.93 15.62 -21.33
C LEU A 264 3.49 16.16 -21.20
N PRO A 265 2.42 15.39 -21.49
CA PRO A 265 1.04 15.91 -21.51
C PRO A 265 0.48 16.38 -20.16
N ILE A 266 1.10 15.99 -19.05
CA ILE A 266 0.62 16.31 -17.69
C ILE A 266 1.60 17.14 -16.88
N ARG A 267 2.76 17.50 -17.45
CA ARG A 267 3.86 18.12 -16.68
C ARG A 267 3.45 19.41 -16.00
N GLU A 268 2.68 20.27 -16.68
CA GLU A 268 2.18 21.54 -16.12
C GLU A 268 1.10 21.36 -15.04
N ARG A 269 0.56 20.15 -14.90
CA ARG A 269 -0.49 19.78 -13.95
C ARG A 269 0.00 18.74 -12.95
N SER A 270 1.32 18.65 -12.78
CA SER A 270 1.99 17.69 -11.93
C SER A 270 2.92 18.39 -10.95
N LEU A 271 2.94 17.92 -9.70
CA LEU A 271 3.85 18.41 -8.66
C LEU A 271 4.55 17.22 -7.99
N THR A 272 5.85 17.38 -7.71
CA THR A 272 6.60 16.45 -6.86
C THR A 272 6.93 17.16 -5.56
N LEU A 273 6.44 16.61 -4.45
CA LEU A 273 6.78 17.02 -3.10
C LEU A 273 7.83 16.04 -2.57
N ALA A 274 9.06 16.53 -2.40
CA ALA A 274 10.25 15.72 -2.14
C ALA A 274 10.62 15.63 -0.64
N GLU A 275 9.84 16.23 0.25
CA GLU A 275 10.00 16.02 1.69
C GLU A 275 9.70 14.56 2.10
N ASP A 276 10.23 14.15 3.25
CA ASP A 276 9.82 12.88 3.88
C ASP A 276 8.30 12.86 4.08
N SER A 277 7.63 11.81 3.62
CA SER A 277 6.17 11.78 3.61
C SER A 277 5.56 11.80 5.02
N ALA A 278 6.24 11.27 6.04
CA ALA A 278 5.73 11.29 7.40
C ALA A 278 5.75 12.71 7.98
N GLN A 279 6.86 13.43 7.81
CA GLN A 279 6.95 14.83 8.22
C GLN A 279 5.98 15.71 7.43
N LEU A 280 5.92 15.52 6.11
CA LEU A 280 5.04 16.30 5.24
C LEU A 280 3.56 16.10 5.58
N LEU A 281 3.11 14.86 5.80
CA LEU A 281 1.72 14.58 6.16
C LEU A 281 1.36 15.11 7.55
N LYS A 282 2.28 15.00 8.52
CA LYS A 282 2.10 15.57 9.86
C LYS A 282 1.90 17.09 9.81
N GLU A 283 2.76 17.78 9.06
CA GLU A 283 2.70 19.23 8.95
C GLU A 283 1.50 19.69 8.12
N THR A 284 1.18 18.97 7.04
CA THR A 284 -0.03 19.18 6.24
C THR A 284 -1.27 19.05 7.10
N HIS A 285 -1.37 18.00 7.91
CA HIS A 285 -2.47 17.78 8.85
C HIS A 285 -2.62 18.97 9.82
N ARG A 286 -1.50 19.41 10.42
CA ARG A 286 -1.49 20.58 11.31
C ARG A 286 -2.02 21.83 10.63
N ILE A 287 -1.63 22.11 9.39
CA ILE A 287 -2.04 23.31 8.64
C ILE A 287 -3.50 23.19 8.22
N TYR A 288 -3.90 22.03 7.69
CA TYR A 288 -5.23 21.75 7.17
C TYR A 288 -6.31 22.02 8.23
N PHE A 289 -6.10 21.58 9.47
CA PHE A 289 -7.05 21.80 10.56
C PHE A 289 -6.85 23.09 11.37
N LYS A 290 -5.68 23.75 11.30
CA LYS A 290 -5.49 25.07 11.93
C LYS A 290 -6.19 26.20 11.17
N GLY A 291 -6.50 26.03 9.88
CA GLY A 291 -7.31 26.98 9.13
C GLY A 291 -8.76 27.11 9.62
N ASP A 292 -9.22 26.19 10.48
CA ASP A 292 -10.62 26.05 10.90
C ASP A 292 -10.96 26.74 12.25
N THR A 293 -9.98 27.38 12.92
CA THR A 293 -10.23 28.09 14.20
C THR A 293 -10.81 29.50 14.01
N SER A 294 -11.59 29.75 12.95
CA SER A 294 -12.26 31.04 12.71
C SER A 294 -13.79 31.02 12.94
N CYS A 295 -14.29 30.07 13.73
CA CYS A 295 -15.66 30.06 14.23
C CYS A 295 -15.78 29.41 15.62
N THR A 296 -15.38 30.14 16.66
CA THR A 296 -15.95 30.04 18.02
C THR A 296 -15.86 31.39 18.69
#